data_AF-A0A2N3DGQ9-F1
#
_entry.id   AF-A0A2N3DGQ9-F1
#
_cell.length_a   1.000
_cell.length_b   1.000
_cell.length_c   1.000
_cell.angle_alpha   90.00
_cell.angle_beta   90.00
_cell.angle_gamma   90.00
#
_symmetry.space_group_name_H-M   'P 1'
#
loop_
_entity.id
_entity.type
_entity.pdbx_description
1 polymer ?
#
loop_
_entity_poly.entity_id
_entity_poly.type
_entity_poly.pdbx_seq_one_letter_code
_entity_poly.pdbx_strand_id
1 'polypeptide(L)' 'MIDYFALALGHGLIAIALLRLVLRDGLDADPLIEQMTSDTKANRKAKSVTARNAARRARKADDPATQRQHGDGA' A
#
# COMPACT_ATOMS: atom_id res chain seq x y z
N MET A 1 39.38 -1.29 -40.97
CA MET A 1 38.43 -2.42 -40.95
C MET A 1 37.74 -2.38 -39.61
N ILE A 2 36.41 -2.35 -39.58
CA ILE A 2 35.67 -2.14 -38.33
C ILE A 2 35.74 -3.40 -37.47
N ASP A 3 35.95 -3.22 -36.17
CA ASP A 3 36.08 -4.31 -35.23
C ASP A 3 34.69 -4.85 -34.86
N TYR A 4 34.22 -5.81 -35.65
CA TYR A 4 32.92 -6.46 -35.47
C TYR A 4 32.81 -7.15 -34.11
N PHE A 5 33.93 -7.56 -33.51
CA PHE A 5 33.95 -8.18 -32.20
C PHE A 5 33.56 -7.16 -31.13
N ALA A 6 34.16 -5.97 -31.16
CA ALA A 6 33.81 -4.88 -30.26
C ALA A 6 32.34 -4.47 -30.41
N LEU A 7 31.83 -4.41 -31.65
CA LEU A 7 30.43 -4.09 -31.93
C LEU A 7 29.49 -5.16 -31.36
N ALA A 8 29.75 -6.44 -31.62
CA ALA A 8 28.94 -7.55 -31.11
C ALA A 8 28.97 -7.63 -29.58
N LEU A 9 30.14 -7.42 -28.97
CA LEU A 9 30.31 -7.38 -27.51
C LEU A 9 29.48 -6.23 -26.91
N GLY A 10 29.58 -5.03 -27.47
CA GLY A 10 28.81 -3.87 -27.02
C GLY A 10 27.30 -4.12 -27.09
N HIS A 11 26.82 -4.68 -28.20
CA HIS A 11 25.40 -5.02 -28.36
C HIS A 11 24.95 -6.13 -27.40
N GLY A 12 25.76 -7.16 -27.21
CA GLY A 12 25.47 -8.24 -26.26
C GLY A 12 25.35 -7.71 -24.83
N LEU A 13 26.26 -6.85 -24.40
CA LEU A 13 26.22 -6.23 -23.08
C LEU A 13 24.99 -5.32 -22.90
N ILE A 14 24.64 -4.53 -23.93
CA ILE A 14 23.43 -3.70 -23.91
C ILE A 14 22.17 -4.58 -23.81
N ALA A 15 22.07 -5.66 -24.60
CA ALA A 15 20.93 -6.56 -24.56
C ALA A 15 20.75 -7.20 -23.17
N ILE A 16 21.86 -7.63 -22.54
CA ILE A 16 21.82 -8.19 -21.18
C ILE A 16 21.42 -7.13 -20.16
N ALA A 17 21.94 -5.91 -20.27
CA ALA A 17 21.60 -4.81 -19.38
C ALA A 17 20.11 -4.47 -19.45
N LEU A 18 19.55 -4.39 -20.67
CA LEU A 18 18.13 -4.14 -20.88
C LEU A 18 17.26 -5.29 -20.38
N LEU A 19 17.64 -6.55 -20.63
CA LEU A 19 16.94 -7.72 -20.11
C LEU A 19 16.91 -7.70 -18.57
N ARG A 20 18.04 -7.39 -17.93
CA ARG A 20 18.10 -7.26 -16.47
C ARG A 20 17.27 -6.10 -15.93
N LEU A 21 17.20 -4.99 -16.66
CA LEU A 21 16.39 -3.85 -16.27
C LEU A 21 14.90 -4.20 -16.31
N VAL A 22 14.44 -4.82 -17.40
CA VAL A 22 13.03 -5.24 -17.56
C VAL A 22 12.62 -6.28 -16.51
N LEU A 23 13.52 -7.22 -16.19
CA LEU A 23 13.28 -8.24 -15.16
C LEU A 23 13.54 -7.73 -13.74
N ARG A 24 13.87 -6.45 -13.55
CA ARG A 24 14.20 -5.93 -12.22
C ARG A 24 12.94 -5.82 -11.37
N ASP A 25 12.99 -6.44 -10.20
CA ASP A 25 11.93 -6.25 -9.20
C ASP A 25 11.79 -4.77 -8.85
N GLY A 26 10.53 -4.31 -8.81
CA GLY A 26 10.19 -2.93 -8.50
C GLY A 26 10.56 -1.93 -9.60
N LEU A 27 10.80 -2.36 -10.85
CA LEU A 27 10.94 -1.43 -11.99
C LEU A 27 9.69 -0.54 -12.13
N ASP A 28 8.51 -1.13 -11.94
CA ASP A 28 7.21 -0.45 -12.03
C ASP A 28 6.67 -0.01 -10.65
N ALA A 29 7.45 -0.16 -9.58
CA ALA A 29 7.04 0.27 -8.25
C ALA A 29 7.17 1.80 -8.14
N ASP A 30 6.07 2.51 -8.34
CA ASP A 30 5.98 3.95 -8.14
C ASP A 30 5.56 4.27 -6.69
N PRO A 31 6.41 4.97 -5.90
CA PRO A 31 6.10 5.37 -4.53
C PRO A 31 4.81 6.20 -4.41
N LEU A 32 4.43 6.94 -5.44
CA LEU A 32 3.20 7.75 -5.44
C LEU A 32 1.95 6.87 -5.63
N ILE A 33 2.02 5.86 -6.50
CA ILE A 33 0.94 4.88 -6.69
C ILE A 33 0.72 4.06 -5.42
N GLU A 34 1.80 3.70 -4.71
CA GLU A 34 1.72 2.99 -3.44
C GLU A 34 0.99 3.83 -2.37
N GLN A 35 1.36 5.11 -2.23
CA GLN A 35 0.69 6.05 -1.33
C GLN A 35 -0.80 6.19 -1.65
N MET A 36 -1.13 6.42 -2.92
CA MET A 36 -2.52 6.52 -3.39
C MET A 36 -3.33 5.25 -3.11
N THR A 37 -2.73 4.07 -3.28
CA THR A 37 -3.34 2.78 -2.98
C THR A 37 -3.60 2.63 -1.48
N SER A 38 -2.67 3.07 -0.64
CA SER A 38 -2.83 3.05 0.81
C SER A 38 -3.97 3.98 1.27
N ASP A 39 -4.04 5.19 0.72
CA ASP A 39 -5.05 6.19 1.06
C ASP A 39 -6.44 5.78 0.60
N THR A 40 -6.56 5.16 -0.58
CA THR A 40 -7.83 4.62 -1.05
C THR A 40 -8.29 3.43 -0.22
N LYS A 41 -7.38 2.54 0.20
CA LYS A 41 -7.71 1.45 1.14
C LYS A 41 -8.18 1.99 2.50
N ALA A 42 -7.49 2.99 3.04
CA ALA A 42 -7.86 3.65 4.29
C ALA A 42 -9.24 4.32 4.20
N ASN A 43 -9.49 5.09 3.13
CA ASN A 43 -10.77 5.74 2.88
C ASN A 43 -11.91 4.73 2.69
N ARG A 44 -11.68 3.63 1.96
CA ARG A 44 -12.67 2.55 1.80
C ARG A 44 -13.01 1.91 3.14
N LYS A 45 -12.00 1.62 3.97
CA LYS A 45 -12.19 1.07 5.31
C LYS A 45 -12.99 2.04 6.18
N ALA A 46 -12.67 3.33 6.16
CA ALA A 46 -13.38 4.37 6.91
C ALA A 46 -14.84 4.55 6.46
N LYS A 47 -15.13 4.46 5.17
CA LYS A 47 -16.50 4.56 4.63
C LYS A 47 -17.35 3.30 4.82
N SER A 48 -16.72 2.16 5.14
CA SER A 48 -17.43 0.90 5.33
C SER A 48 -18.50 1.00 6.42
N VAL A 49 -19.63 0.34 6.21
CA VAL A 49 -20.74 0.27 7.18
C VAL A 49 -20.25 -0.33 8.50
N THR A 50 -19.34 -1.31 8.43
CA THR A 50 -18.71 -1.94 9.59
C THR A 50 -17.91 -0.94 10.42
N ALA A 51 -17.08 -0.10 9.79
CA ALA A 51 -16.33 0.94 10.50
C ALA A 51 -17.26 2.00 11.12
N ARG A 52 -18.32 2.40 10.40
CA ARG A 52 -19.33 3.32 10.93
C ARG A 52 -20.09 2.73 12.12
N ASN A 53 -20.45 1.45 12.05
CA ASN A 53 -21.11 0.74 13.15
C ASN A 53 -20.17 0.55 14.35
N ALA A 54 -18.90 0.23 14.12
CA ALA A 54 -17.89 0.14 15.18
C ALA A 54 -17.68 1.51 15.88
N ALA A 55 -17.59 2.60 15.10
CA ALA A 55 -17.48 3.96 15.65
C ALA A 55 -18.73 4.39 16.44
N ARG A 56 -19.92 3.92 16.06
CA ARG A 56 -21.15 4.13 16.85
C ARG A 56 -21.13 3.34 18.15
N ARG A 57 -20.62 2.11 18.15
CA ARG A 57 -20.50 1.27 19.35
C ARG A 57 -19.47 1.82 20.33
N ALA A 58 -18.30 2.26 19.83
CA ALA A 58 -17.28 2.90 20.67
C ALA A 58 -17.83 4.14 21.38
N ARG A 59 -18.53 5.03 20.65
CA ARG A 59 -19.20 6.20 21.25
C ARG A 59 -20.28 5.85 22.27
N LYS A 60 -20.98 4.72 22.10
CA LYS A 60 -21.95 4.25 23.10
C LYS A 60 -21.27 3.64 24.33
N ALA A 61 -20.10 3.03 24.17
CA ALA A 61 -19.33 2.48 25.29
C ALA A 61 -18.71 3.59 26.15
N ASP A 62 -18.32 4.71 25.54
CA ASP A 62 -17.79 5.89 26.22
C ASP A 62 -18.88 6.83 26.76
N ASP A 63 -20.17 6.47 26.64
CA ASP A 63 -21.26 7.29 27.17
C ASP A 63 -21.35 7.15 28.71
N PRO A 64 -21.04 8.22 29.49
CA PRO A 64 -21.02 8.18 30.94
C PRO A 64 -22.40 7.88 31.56
N ALA A 65 -23.49 7.98 30.80
CA ALA A 65 -24.82 7.58 31.23
C ALA A 65 -24.96 6.05 31.42
N THR A 66 -24.23 5.25 30.63
CA THR A 66 -24.25 3.77 30.75
C THR A 66 -23.37 3.29 31.89
N GLN A 67 -22.27 3.98 32.18
CA GLN A 67 -21.32 3.61 33.23
C GLN A 67 -21.88 3.84 34.65
N ARG A 68 -22.78 4.82 34.83
CA ARG A 68 -23.43 5.10 36.13
C ARG A 68 -24.50 4.08 36.50
N GLN A 69 -25.13 3.40 35.53
CA GLN A 69 -26.16 2.40 35.82
C GLN A 69 -25.61 1.03 36.29
N HIS A 70 -24.30 0.79 36.16
CA HIS A 70 -23.69 -0.48 36.57
C HIS A 70 -22.93 -0.41 37.91
N GLY A 71 -22.86 0.77 38.54
CA GLY A 71 -22.08 1.01 39.77
C GLY A 71 -22.86 1.06 41.09
N ASP A 72 -24.19 1.21 41.07
CA ASP A 72 -25.02 1.38 42.29
C ASP A 72 -25.66 0.06 42.76
N GLY A 73 -24.86 -1.00 42.87
CA GLY A 73 -25.32 -2.32 43.29
C GLY A 73 -24.26 -3.13 44.02
N ALA A 74 -23.72 -2.58 45.11
CA ALA A 74 -22.97 -3.32 46.13
C ALA A 74 -23.11 -2.65 47.49
#